data_AF-A0A6A7A2M5-F1
#
_entry.id   AF-A0A6A7A2M5-F1
#
_cell.length_a   1.000
_cell.length_b   1.000
_cell.length_c   1.000
_cell.angle_alpha   90.00
_cell.angle_beta   90.00
_cell.angle_gamma   90.00
#
_symmetry.space_group_name_H-M   'P 1'
#
loop_
_entity.id
_entity.type
_entity.pdbx_description
1 polymer ?
#
loop_
_entity_poly.entity_id
_entity_poly.type
_entity_poly.pdbx_seq_one_letter_code
_entity_poly.pdbx_strand_id
1 'polypeptide(L)'
;MFGDRQATLGVKDPVPLEQGPILGSGGLGVVYETKLAGIAVAWKRTYSRRLTEWYHNEVRILAQMNTKRHKHVINLIGSYIHRQRNSTYELAILTWPVARYDLSVLLHEIDLINQWKNRDGPWEEDDLATPPTEEEKAAYENLLQLE
;
A
#
# COMPACT_ATOMS: atom_id res chain seq x y z
N MET A 1 14.28 6.50 15.88
CA MET A 1 14.49 7.57 14.88
C MET A 1 14.86 6.87 13.57
N PHE A 2 13.96 6.79 12.60
CA PHE A 2 14.24 6.16 11.29
C PHE A 2 14.95 7.21 10.43
N GLY A 3 16.13 6.88 9.90
CA GLY A 3 17.05 7.84 9.31
C GLY A 3 16.85 8.06 7.81
N ASP A 4 17.14 9.28 7.35
CA ASP A 4 17.10 9.72 5.94
C ASP A 4 18.20 9.07 5.05
N ARG A 5 18.78 7.95 5.49
CA ARG A 5 19.90 7.30 4.81
C ARG A 5 19.38 6.27 3.81
N GLN A 6 19.62 6.53 2.54
CA GLN A 6 19.45 5.56 1.48
C GLN A 6 20.58 4.53 1.52
N ALA A 7 20.22 3.25 1.57
CA ALA A 7 21.19 2.16 1.49
C ALA A 7 21.48 1.81 0.02
N THR A 8 22.71 1.39 -0.27
CA THR A 8 23.10 0.89 -1.60
C THR A 8 23.58 -0.56 -1.46
N LEU A 9 22.95 -1.46 -2.21
CA LEU A 9 23.23 -2.89 -2.24
C LEU A 9 23.81 -3.29 -3.59
N GLY A 10 24.87 -4.08 -3.55
CA GLY A 10 25.54 -4.66 -4.70
C GLY A 10 24.88 -5.97 -5.16
N VAL A 11 25.32 -6.45 -6.32
CA VAL A 11 24.74 -7.62 -7.01
C VAL A 11 24.83 -8.93 -6.21
N LYS A 12 25.75 -9.02 -5.26
CA LYS A 12 25.97 -10.20 -4.42
C LYS A 12 25.25 -10.13 -3.09
N ASP A 13 24.67 -8.98 -2.76
CA ASP A 13 23.95 -8.82 -1.51
C ASP A 13 22.64 -9.59 -1.58
N PRO A 14 22.20 -10.20 -0.47
CA PRO A 14 20.91 -10.88 -0.43
C PRO A 14 19.76 -9.88 -0.63
N VAL A 15 18.59 -10.39 -1.00
CA VAL A 15 17.36 -9.57 -0.95
C VAL A 15 17.17 -9.10 0.50
N PRO A 16 17.04 -7.79 0.74
CA PRO A 16 17.17 -7.25 2.09
C PRO A 16 15.97 -7.55 3.01
N LEU A 17 14.83 -7.92 2.43
CA LEU A 17 13.54 -8.03 3.13
C LEU A 17 12.77 -9.25 2.63
N GLU A 18 11.99 -9.85 3.53
CA GLU A 18 11.07 -10.92 3.20
C GLU A 18 9.80 -10.36 2.55
N GLN A 19 9.37 -10.96 1.45
CA GLN A 19 8.20 -10.52 0.70
C GLN A 19 6.92 -11.13 1.29
N GLY A 20 6.03 -10.29 1.81
CA GLY A 20 4.69 -10.66 2.22
C GLY A 20 3.64 -10.49 1.11
N PRO A 21 2.35 -10.36 1.49
CA PRO A 21 1.26 -10.11 0.55
C PRO A 21 1.44 -8.86 -0.30
N ILE A 22 0.81 -8.84 -1.48
CA ILE A 22 0.72 -7.63 -2.31
C ILE A 22 -0.33 -6.70 -1.70
N LEU A 23 0.07 -5.46 -1.43
CA LEU A 23 -0.82 -4.38 -0.96
C LEU A 23 -1.36 -3.54 -2.12
N GLY A 24 -0.62 -3.50 -3.23
CA GLY A 24 -1.04 -2.78 -4.43
C GLY A 24 -0.07 -3.02 -5.58
N SER A 25 -0.56 -2.92 -6.80
CA SER A 25 0.27 -3.01 -8.00
C SER A 25 -0.19 -2.00 -9.05
N GLY A 26 0.75 -1.47 -9.82
CA GLY A 26 0.45 -0.49 -10.86
C GLY A 26 1.66 -0.14 -11.71
N GLY A 27 1.51 0.84 -12.62
CA GLY A 27 2.56 1.23 -13.57
C GLY A 27 3.86 1.74 -12.94
N LEU A 28 3.83 2.11 -11.66
CA LEU A 28 4.99 2.63 -10.92
C LEU A 28 5.71 1.58 -10.06
N GLY A 29 5.26 0.32 -10.10
CA GLY A 29 5.83 -0.78 -9.34
C GLY A 29 4.79 -1.52 -8.51
N VAL A 30 5.30 -2.39 -7.63
CA VAL A 30 4.47 -3.23 -6.76
C VAL A 30 4.79 -2.90 -5.31
N VAL A 31 3.75 -2.82 -4.49
CA VAL A 31 3.84 -2.61 -3.05
C VAL A 31 3.52 -3.92 -2.36
N TYR A 32 4.47 -4.39 -1.55
CA TYR A 32 4.31 -5.57 -0.72
C TYR A 32 4.22 -5.16 0.75
N GLU A 33 3.61 -5.99 1.58
CA GLU A 33 3.85 -5.95 3.01
C GLU A 33 5.21 -6.61 3.31
N THR A 34 5.93 -6.09 4.30
CA THR A 34 7.06 -6.78 4.92
C THR A 34 7.10 -6.44 6.41
N LYS A 35 7.94 -7.14 7.17
CA LYS A 35 8.08 -6.94 8.62
C LYS A 35 9.48 -6.47 8.97
N LEU A 36 9.55 -5.35 9.68
CA LEU A 36 10.78 -4.86 10.31
C LEU A 36 10.63 -4.89 11.83
N ALA A 37 11.44 -5.72 12.49
CA ALA A 37 11.36 -5.92 13.95
C ALA A 37 9.93 -6.22 14.44
N GLY A 38 9.19 -7.03 13.67
CA GLY A 38 7.79 -7.39 13.96
C GLY A 38 6.74 -6.36 13.55
N ILE A 39 7.13 -5.16 13.11
CA ILE A 39 6.22 -4.11 12.65
C ILE A 39 5.99 -4.26 11.15
N ALA A 40 4.72 -4.34 10.74
CA ALA A 40 4.34 -4.34 9.33
C ALA A 40 4.63 -2.97 8.69
N VAL A 41 5.32 -2.99 7.56
CA VAL A 41 5.66 -1.81 6.76
C VAL A 41 5.38 -2.08 5.29
N ALA A 42 5.03 -1.03 4.55
CA ALA A 42 4.79 -1.12 3.11
C ALA A 42 6.12 -1.01 2.38
N TRP A 43 6.39 -1.95 1.48
CA TRP A 43 7.62 -2.07 0.71
C TRP A 43 7.30 -1.90 -0.78
N LYS A 44 7.43 -0.67 -1.26
CA LYS A 44 7.25 -0.32 -2.68
C LYS A 44 8.53 -0.65 -3.43
N ARG A 45 8.42 -1.48 -4.47
CA ARG A 45 9.52 -1.92 -5.33
C ARG A 45 9.28 -1.46 -6.76
N THR A 46 10.27 -0.78 -7.32
CA THR A 46 10.29 -0.34 -8.72
C THR A 46 11.58 -0.82 -9.36
N TYR A 47 11.51 -1.28 -10.62
CA TYR A 47 12.69 -1.74 -11.36
C TYR A 47 12.97 -0.80 -12.52
N SER A 48 14.22 -0.34 -12.64
CA SER A 48 14.63 0.55 -13.71
C SER A 48 16.02 0.20 -14.23
N ARG A 49 16.26 0.43 -15.53
CA ARG A 49 17.60 0.33 -16.12
C ARG A 49 18.48 1.54 -15.80
N ARG A 50 17.88 2.66 -15.38
CA ARG A 50 18.58 3.91 -15.07
C ARG A 50 18.04 4.51 -13.78
N LEU A 51 18.93 5.05 -12.96
CA LEU A 51 18.56 5.87 -11.82
C LEU A 51 18.09 7.22 -12.35
N THR A 52 16.79 7.50 -12.25
CA THR A 52 16.19 8.76 -12.69
C THR A 52 16.08 9.74 -11.52
N GLU A 53 16.08 11.03 -11.82
CA GLU A 53 15.86 12.07 -10.81
C GLU A 53 14.49 11.93 -10.12
N TRP A 54 13.50 11.38 -10.82
CA TRP A 54 12.17 11.13 -10.25
C TRP A 54 12.20 10.30 -8.96
N TYR A 55 12.99 9.23 -8.93
CA TYR A 55 13.13 8.39 -7.73
C TYR A 55 13.81 9.16 -6.58
N HIS A 56 14.91 9.86 -6.89
CA HIS A 56 15.60 10.67 -5.88
C HIS A 56 14.68 11.78 -5.33
N ASN A 57 13.84 12.36 -6.19
CA ASN A 57 12.88 13.37 -5.79
C ASN A 57 11.78 12.78 -4.88
N GLU A 58 11.25 11.61 -5.19
CA GLU A 58 10.26 10.92 -4.35
C GLU A 58 10.81 10.66 -2.94
N VAL A 59 12.01 10.07 -2.84
CA VAL A 59 12.68 9.81 -1.56
C VAL A 59 12.96 11.12 -0.81
N ARG A 60 13.44 12.16 -1.50
CA ARG A 60 13.75 13.46 -0.90
C ARG A 60 12.51 14.14 -0.33
N ILE A 61 11.41 14.17 -1.07
CA ILE A 61 10.15 14.79 -0.62
C ILE A 61 9.62 14.03 0.60
N LEU A 62 9.59 12.71 0.55
CA LEU A 62 9.16 11.88 1.68
C LEU A 62 10.02 12.10 2.92
N ALA A 63 11.36 12.19 2.77
CA ALA A 63 12.28 12.48 3.87
C ALA A 63 12.01 13.87 4.49
N GLN A 64 11.83 14.90 3.66
CA GLN A 64 11.50 16.24 4.13
C GLN A 64 10.19 16.28 4.90
N MET A 65 9.13 15.64 4.39
CA MET A 65 7.83 15.56 5.09
C MET A 65 7.92 14.80 6.42
N ASN A 66 8.83 13.83 6.50
CA ASN A 66 9.05 13.04 7.72
C ASN A 66 9.70 13.85 8.87
N THR A 67 10.32 15.01 8.59
CA THR A 67 10.99 15.84 9.60
C THR A 67 10.02 16.35 10.66
N LYS A 68 8.78 16.67 10.27
CA LYS A 68 7.72 17.17 11.16
C LYS A 68 6.55 16.17 11.29
N ARG A 69 6.85 14.86 11.26
CA ARG A 69 5.90 13.73 11.36
C ARG A 69 4.45 14.13 11.57
N HIS A 70 3.66 14.06 10.50
CA HIS A 70 2.27 14.49 10.52
C HIS A 70 1.33 13.27 10.46
N LYS A 71 0.28 13.25 11.29
CA LYS A 71 -0.66 12.13 11.40
C LYS A 71 -1.37 11.74 10.09
N HIS A 72 -1.44 12.64 9.13
CA HIS A 72 -2.12 12.43 7.83
C HIS A 72 -1.14 12.19 6.66
N VAL A 73 0.16 12.07 6.94
CA VAL A 73 1.18 11.79 5.92
C VAL A 73 1.92 10.54 6.35
N ILE A 74 2.08 9.60 5.41
CA ILE A 74 2.85 8.38 5.65
C ILE A 74 4.30 8.72 5.99
N ASN A 75 4.88 7.97 6.91
CA ASN A 75 6.26 8.16 7.33
C ASN A 75 7.19 7.34 6.43
N LEU A 76 8.27 7.97 5.97
CA LEU A 76 9.39 7.26 5.37
C LEU A 76 10.15 6.51 6.47
N ILE A 77 10.30 5.20 6.32
CA ILE A 77 11.10 4.37 7.21
C ILE A 77 12.52 4.23 6.67
N GLY A 78 12.65 4.12 5.35
CA GLY A 78 13.93 4.05 4.67
C GLY A 78 13.77 3.83 3.18
N SER A 79 14.89 3.81 2.48
CA SER A 79 14.95 3.48 1.05
C SER A 79 16.25 2.77 0.73
N TYR A 80 16.25 1.99 -0.35
CA TYR A 80 17.48 1.40 -0.86
C TYR A 80 17.50 1.31 -2.38
N ILE A 81 18.71 1.23 -2.91
CA ILE A 81 19.00 0.92 -4.32
C ILE A 81 19.75 -0.41 -4.33
N HIS A 82 19.22 -1.41 -5.02
CA HIS A 82 19.86 -2.73 -5.15
C HIS A 82 20.15 -3.03 -6.62
N ARG A 83 21.43 -3.10 -6.97
CA ARG A 83 21.87 -3.42 -8.33
C ARG A 83 21.63 -4.90 -8.62
N GLN A 84 20.86 -5.19 -9.65
CA GLN A 84 20.54 -6.53 -10.10
C GLN A 84 21.54 -7.04 -11.15
N ARG A 85 21.60 -8.37 -11.33
CA ARG A 85 22.54 -9.02 -12.28
C ARG A 85 22.34 -8.61 -13.73
N ASN A 86 21.11 -8.31 -14.14
CA ASN A 86 20.73 -7.94 -15.50
C ASN A 86 20.92 -6.44 -15.81
N SER A 87 21.80 -5.75 -15.09
CA SER A 87 22.03 -4.30 -15.21
C SER A 87 20.79 -3.44 -14.93
N THR A 88 19.81 -3.97 -14.19
CA THR A 88 18.71 -3.17 -13.63
C THR A 88 18.99 -2.81 -12.18
N TYR A 89 18.30 -1.78 -11.71
CA TYR A 89 18.27 -1.38 -10.31
C TYR A 89 16.88 -1.64 -9.78
N GLU A 90 16.82 -2.33 -8.66
CA GLU A 90 15.65 -2.33 -7.80
C GLU A 90 15.74 -1.11 -6.89
N LEU A 91 14.72 -0.27 -6.96
CA LEU A 91 14.54 0.94 -6.17
C LEU A 91 13.42 0.68 -5.20
N ALA A 92 13.71 0.80 -3.91
CA ALA A 92 12.75 0.49 -2.88
C ALA A 92 12.55 1.65 -1.92
N ILE A 93 11.30 1.79 -1.48
CA ILE A 93 10.86 2.73 -0.45
C ILE A 93 10.07 1.94 0.58
N LEU A 94 10.38 2.16 1.85
CA LEU A 94 9.67 1.60 2.98
C LEU A 94 8.86 2.70 3.67
N THR A 95 7.56 2.48 3.84
CA THR A 95 6.67 3.44 4.49
C THR A 95 5.82 2.80 5.59
N TRP A 96 5.35 3.64 6.51
CA TRP A 96 4.46 3.25 7.60
C TRP A 96 3.43 4.36 7.88
N PRO A 97 2.16 4.04 8.21
CA PRO A 97 1.59 2.69 8.36
C PRO A 97 1.34 1.98 7.01
N VAL A 98 1.10 0.68 7.07
CA VAL A 98 0.57 -0.10 5.94
C VAL A 98 -0.89 0.30 5.73
N ALA A 99 -1.24 0.67 4.50
CA ALA A 99 -2.62 0.87 4.10
C ALA A 99 -3.20 -0.47 3.63
N ARG A 100 -4.41 -0.78 4.10
CA ARG A 100 -5.16 -1.97 3.68
C ARG A 100 -5.87 -1.77 2.34
N TYR A 101 -6.40 -0.55 2.16
CA TYR A 101 -7.10 -0.11 0.96
C TYR A 101 -6.63 1.29 0.57
N ASP A 102 -6.74 1.62 -0.70
CA ASP A 102 -6.77 3.01 -1.13
C ASP A 102 -8.19 3.59 -1.01
N LEU A 103 -8.30 4.91 -1.12
CA LEU A 103 -9.58 5.59 -0.99
C LEU A 103 -10.59 5.19 -2.08
N SER A 104 -10.12 4.84 -3.29
CA SER A 104 -11.00 4.44 -4.37
C SER A 104 -11.69 3.12 -4.07
N VAL A 105 -10.93 2.14 -3.57
CA VAL A 105 -11.49 0.84 -3.15
C VAL A 105 -12.48 1.03 -2.00
N LEU A 106 -12.12 1.81 -0.99
CA LEU A 106 -13.01 2.09 0.15
C LEU A 106 -14.33 2.74 -0.29
N LEU A 107 -14.26 3.76 -1.14
CA LEU A 107 -15.47 4.43 -1.63
C LEU A 107 -16.34 3.50 -2.47
N HIS A 108 -15.73 2.63 -3.27
CA HIS A 108 -16.46 1.63 -4.04
C HIS A 108 -17.19 0.62 -3.15
N GLU A 109 -16.54 0.13 -2.09
CA GLU A 109 -17.18 -0.76 -1.10
C GLU A 109 -18.36 -0.08 -0.40
N ILE A 110 -18.21 1.20 -0.02
CA ILE A 110 -19.30 2.00 0.55
C ILE A 110 -20.46 2.15 -0.44
N ASP A 111 -20.18 2.40 -1.72
CA ASP A 111 -21.20 2.53 -2.75
C ASP A 111 -21.98 1.23 -2.96
N LEU A 112 -21.32 0.08 -2.97
CA LEU A 112 -21.98 -1.24 -3.06
C LEU A 112 -22.95 -1.45 -1.88
N ILE A 113 -22.52 -1.13 -0.66
CA ILE A 113 -23.38 -1.28 0.53
C ILE A 113 -24.54 -0.29 0.50
N ASN A 114 -24.32 0.94 0.03
CA ASN A 114 -25.39 1.92 -0.13
C ASN A 114 -26.40 1.47 -1.20
N GLN A 115 -25.96 0.87 -2.29
CA GLN A 115 -26.84 0.31 -3.31
C GLN A 115 -27.68 -0.82 -2.72
N TRP A 116 -27.06 -1.75 -2.00
CA TRP A 116 -27.78 -2.84 -1.32
C TRP A 116 -28.87 -2.30 -0.39
N LYS A 117 -28.53 -1.35 0.50
CA LYS A 117 -29.49 -0.73 1.43
C LYS A 117 -30.65 -0.02 0.75
N ASN A 118 -30.40 0.59 -0.41
CA ASN A 118 -31.41 1.36 -1.14
C ASN A 118 -32.26 0.51 -2.09
N ARG A 119 -31.93 -0.77 -2.31
CA ARG A 119 -32.76 -1.68 -3.15
C ARG A 119 -34.12 -1.96 -2.54
N ASP A 120 -34.21 -2.01 -1.21
CA ASP A 120 -35.42 -2.48 -0.52
C ASP A 120 -36.39 -1.35 -0.12
N GLY A 121 -36.09 -0.08 -0.44
CA GLY A 121 -37.00 1.05 -0.19
C GLY A 121 -37.38 1.25 1.30
N PRO A 122 -38.14 2.30 1.64
CA PRO A 122 -38.68 2.44 2.97
C PRO A 122 -39.99 1.63 3.05
N TRP A 123 -39.94 0.49 3.74
CA TRP A 123 -41.08 -0.30 4.22
C TRP A 123 -41.81 -1.18 3.20
N GLU A 124 -41.45 -2.46 3.12
CA GLU A 124 -42.43 -3.55 3.19
C GLU A 124 -41.95 -4.58 4.22
N GLU A 125 -42.80 -4.80 5.22
CA GLU A 125 -42.44 -5.33 6.54
C GLU A 125 -42.42 -6.86 6.62
N ASP A 126 -42.44 -7.61 5.50
CA ASP A 126 -42.49 -9.08 5.59
C ASP A 126 -41.98 -9.89 4.37
N ASP A 127 -41.46 -9.26 3.31
CA ASP A 127 -40.88 -9.99 2.17
C ASP A 127 -39.35 -9.86 2.17
N LEU A 128 -38.69 -10.97 2.53
CA LEU A 128 -37.25 -11.23 2.51
C LEU A 128 -36.42 -10.15 1.79
N ALA A 129 -35.79 -9.26 2.57
CA ALA A 129 -34.82 -8.29 2.09
C ALA A 129 -33.92 -8.93 1.03
N THR A 130 -33.79 -8.28 -0.11
CA THR A 130 -33.13 -8.93 -1.25
C THR A 130 -31.73 -9.34 -0.82
N PRO A 131 -31.37 -10.63 -0.92
CA PRO A 131 -30.08 -11.08 -0.41
C PRO A 131 -28.95 -10.34 -1.15
N PRO A 132 -27.84 -10.02 -0.44
CA PRO A 132 -26.72 -9.36 -1.06
C PRO A 132 -26.15 -10.23 -2.17
N THR A 133 -25.71 -9.59 -3.24
CA THR A 133 -24.82 -10.20 -4.22
C THR A 133 -23.50 -10.60 -3.57
N GLU A 134 -22.75 -11.49 -4.22
CA GLU A 134 -21.42 -11.88 -3.74
C GLU A 134 -20.47 -10.67 -3.60
N GLU A 135 -20.59 -9.68 -4.47
CA GLU A 135 -19.79 -8.44 -4.40
C GLU A 135 -20.17 -7.56 -3.20
N GLU A 136 -21.48 -7.39 -2.93
CA GLU A 136 -21.97 -6.65 -1.76
C GLU A 136 -21.61 -7.36 -0.44
N LYS A 137 -21.69 -8.70 -0.42
CA LYS A 137 -21.29 -9.51 0.73
C LYS A 137 -19.78 -9.38 0.99
N ALA A 138 -18.96 -9.48 -0.05
CA ALA A 138 -17.51 -9.29 0.06
C ALA A 138 -17.16 -7.88 0.55
N ALA A 139 -17.82 -6.84 0.03
CA ALA A 139 -17.63 -5.46 0.48
C ALA A 139 -17.97 -5.29 1.97
N TYR A 140 -19.07 -5.89 2.43
CA TYR A 140 -19.44 -5.87 3.85
C TYR A 140 -18.41 -6.57 4.74
N GLU A 141 -17.94 -7.76 4.34
CA GLU A 141 -16.89 -8.49 5.06
C GLU A 141 -15.56 -7.72 5.10
N ASN A 142 -15.22 -6.98 4.04
CA ASN A 142 -14.03 -6.14 3.98
C ASN A 142 -14.11 -4.95 4.95
N LEU A 143 -15.26 -4.25 4.99
CA LEU A 143 -15.45 -3.11 5.90
C LEU A 143 -15.45 -3.54 7.38
N LEU A 144 -15.99 -4.71 7.71
CA LEU A 144 -15.95 -5.24 9.08
C LEU A 144 -14.53 -5.47 9.61
N GLN A 145 -13.56 -5.64 8.71
CA GLN A 145 -12.16 -5.83 9.08
C GLN A 145 -11.41 -4.50 9.27
N LEU A 146 -12.10 -3.35 9.20
CA LEU A 146 -11.55 -2.02 9.48
C LEU A 146 -11.72 -1.57 10.94
N GLU A 147 -12.56 -2.26 11.73
CA GLU A 147 -12.76 -2.05 13.18
C GLU A 147 -11.69 -2.77 14.02
#